data_AF-A0A9D4HE26-F1
#
_entry.id   AF-A0A9D4HE26-F1
#
_cell.length_a   1.000
_cell.length_b   1.000
_cell.length_c   1.000
_cell.angle_alpha   90.00
_cell.angle_beta   90.00
_cell.angle_gamma   90.00
#
_symmetry.space_group_name_H-M   'P 1'
#
loop_
_entity.id
_entity.type
_entity.pdbx_description
1 polymer ?
#
loop_
_entity_poly.entity_id
_entity_poly.type
_entity_poly.pdbx_seq_one_letter_code
_entity_poly.pdbx_strand_id
1 'polypeptide(L)'
;MATVYTLVTLVMCGAIAVQGQSSCSDKCTNCSIGNKCLSCIGGFYISSNSKDCVQCNNLHCRTCDKSDVCTSCKSGYFGASCANPCGNWCIYSTCDWNTGQCQCKDGFFTVYCNHACAAKCQDVCDKTSGVCRCPPRFYGLYCNNPCLSRCAQCTTHTSYSVCPVGFYGATCIAYCNTICSDGSCDIHTGKCEKTCPVKCENCVDESKCTSCVRGYYGTQCGQTCHVNCQQGCYLNTGECHDCDNGLVWWVL
;
A
#
# COMPACT_ATOMS: atom_id res chain seq x y z
N MET A 1 -99.11 -12.97 3.33
CA MET A 1 -99.73 -12.06 2.34
C MET A 1 -98.70 -11.02 1.94
N ALA A 2 -98.69 -10.65 0.66
CA ALA A 2 -97.81 -9.72 -0.06
C ALA A 2 -97.87 -8.27 0.50
N THR A 3 -97.05 -7.26 0.17
CA THR A 3 -96.40 -6.82 -1.08
C THR A 3 -95.34 -5.71 -0.80
N VAL A 4 -94.18 -5.78 -1.48
CA VAL A 4 -93.39 -4.75 -2.25
C VAL A 4 -93.52 -3.23 -1.93
N TYR A 5 -92.40 -2.48 -1.85
CA TYR A 5 -92.02 -1.28 -2.66
C TYR A 5 -90.70 -0.58 -2.18
N THR A 6 -89.62 -0.70 -3.00
CA THR A 6 -88.55 0.27 -3.46
C THR A 6 -87.94 1.36 -2.52
N LEU A 7 -86.64 1.73 -2.56
CA LEU A 7 -85.73 2.18 -3.65
C LEU A 7 -84.21 2.09 -3.24
N VAL A 8 -83.31 1.61 -4.13
CA VAL A 8 -82.18 2.32 -4.83
C VAL A 8 -81.05 2.83 -3.89
N THR A 9 -79.75 2.52 -3.96
CA THR A 9 -78.79 2.05 -4.99
C THR A 9 -77.47 1.68 -4.28
N LEU A 10 -76.73 0.67 -4.76
CA LEU A 10 -75.33 0.85 -5.16
C LEU A 10 -74.81 -0.40 -5.87
N VAL A 11 -74.30 -0.14 -7.07
CA VAL A 11 -73.66 -1.04 -8.01
C VAL A 11 -72.54 -1.83 -7.33
N MET A 12 -72.67 -3.15 -7.27
CA MET A 12 -71.51 -4.04 -7.16
C MET A 12 -71.62 -5.05 -8.29
N CYS A 13 -70.84 -4.76 -9.33
CA CYS A 13 -70.65 -5.58 -10.51
C CYS A 13 -70.37 -7.03 -10.09
N GLY A 14 -71.14 -7.97 -10.62
CA GLY A 14 -70.99 -9.39 -10.34
C GLY A 14 -69.58 -9.87 -10.67
N ALA A 15 -68.83 -10.27 -9.66
CA ALA A 15 -67.74 -11.20 -9.84
C ALA A 15 -68.37 -12.58 -10.03
N ILE A 16 -68.55 -12.98 -11.29
CA ILE A 16 -68.80 -14.37 -11.65
C ILE A 16 -67.63 -15.17 -11.06
N ALA A 17 -67.94 -16.04 -10.11
CA ALA A 17 -66.99 -16.97 -9.53
C ALA A 17 -66.49 -17.91 -10.65
N VAL A 18 -65.31 -17.62 -11.19
CA VAL A 18 -64.60 -18.54 -12.07
C VAL A 18 -64.04 -19.65 -11.19
N GLN A 19 -64.69 -20.81 -11.24
CA GLN A 19 -64.14 -22.06 -10.73
C GLN A 19 -62.82 -22.34 -11.47
N GLY A 20 -61.70 -22.32 -10.75
CA GLY A 20 -60.39 -22.59 -11.34
C GLY A 20 -59.21 -22.20 -10.46
N GLN A 21 -59.30 -22.40 -9.15
CA GLN A 21 -58.14 -22.24 -8.28
C GLN A 21 -57.25 -23.49 -8.39
N SER A 22 -56.51 -23.65 -9.49
CA SER A 22 -55.37 -24.57 -9.49
C SER A 22 -54.25 -23.90 -8.70
N SER A 23 -54.22 -24.17 -7.39
CA SER A 23 -53.06 -23.81 -6.57
C SER A 23 -51.82 -24.41 -7.21
N CYS A 24 -50.86 -23.55 -7.55
CA CYS A 24 -49.55 -23.97 -8.02
C CYS A 24 -48.93 -24.97 -7.03
N SER A 25 -48.12 -25.91 -7.52
CA SER A 25 -47.28 -26.75 -6.64
C SER A 25 -46.38 -25.87 -5.76
N ASP A 26 -46.16 -26.24 -4.50
CA ASP A 26 -45.38 -25.45 -3.52
C ASP A 26 -43.94 -25.14 -3.98
N LYS A 27 -43.43 -25.92 -4.94
CA LYS A 27 -42.09 -25.78 -5.53
C LYS A 27 -42.07 -24.83 -6.74
N CYS A 28 -43.23 -24.29 -7.10
CA CYS A 28 -43.47 -23.53 -8.31
C CYS A 28 -43.86 -22.09 -7.97
N THR A 29 -43.13 -21.13 -8.53
CA THR A 29 -43.40 -19.70 -8.36
C THR A 29 -44.55 -19.25 -9.28
N ASN A 30 -44.59 -19.74 -10.52
CA ASN A 30 -45.66 -19.48 -11.49
C ASN A 30 -45.99 -20.75 -12.28
N CYS A 31 -47.26 -21.03 -12.54
CA CYS A 31 -47.70 -22.18 -13.32
C CYS A 31 -48.72 -21.81 -14.39
N SER A 32 -48.79 -22.66 -15.40
CA SER A 32 -49.83 -22.63 -16.44
C SER A 32 -51.02 -23.50 -16.04
N ILE A 33 -52.11 -23.36 -16.79
CA ILE A 33 -53.33 -24.16 -16.65
C ILE A 33 -52.96 -25.65 -16.79
N GLY A 34 -53.26 -26.45 -15.76
CA GLY A 34 -52.87 -27.86 -15.67
C GLY A 34 -51.64 -28.15 -14.80
N ASN A 35 -51.31 -27.28 -13.84
CA ASN A 35 -50.23 -27.46 -12.83
C ASN A 35 -48.81 -27.61 -13.39
N LYS A 36 -48.59 -27.31 -14.67
CA LYS A 36 -47.26 -27.27 -15.27
C LYS A 36 -46.54 -26.00 -14.85
N CYS A 37 -45.32 -26.14 -14.34
CA CYS A 37 -44.58 -25.02 -13.81
C CYS A 37 -43.86 -24.21 -14.91
N LEU A 38 -43.98 -22.88 -14.82
CA LEU A 38 -43.33 -21.90 -15.69
C LEU A 38 -42.05 -21.34 -15.06
N SER A 39 -41.97 -21.28 -13.73
CA SER A 39 -40.77 -20.92 -12.98
C SER A 39 -40.77 -21.57 -11.59
N CYS A 40 -39.64 -22.13 -11.20
CA CYS A 40 -39.49 -22.81 -9.91
C CYS A 40 -38.96 -21.87 -8.81
N ILE A 41 -39.14 -22.27 -7.55
CA ILE A 41 -38.45 -21.63 -6.42
C ILE A 41 -36.95 -21.96 -6.44
N GLY A 42 -36.13 -21.20 -5.71
CA GLY A 42 -34.69 -21.44 -5.61
C GLY A 42 -34.38 -22.87 -5.14
N GLY A 43 -33.37 -23.49 -5.74
CA GLY A 43 -32.99 -24.89 -5.51
C GLY A 43 -33.71 -25.91 -6.40
N PHE A 44 -34.55 -25.45 -7.34
CA PHE A 44 -35.26 -26.31 -8.29
C PHE A 44 -35.17 -25.76 -9.73
N TYR A 45 -35.23 -26.66 -10.71
CA TYR A 45 -35.25 -26.34 -12.14
C TYR A 45 -36.43 -27.04 -12.83
N ILE A 46 -36.84 -26.52 -13.99
CA ILE A 46 -37.97 -27.08 -14.74
C ILE A 46 -37.49 -28.28 -15.55
N SER A 47 -38.05 -29.45 -15.28
CA SER A 47 -37.85 -30.65 -16.09
C SER A 47 -38.37 -30.42 -17.50
N SER A 48 -37.53 -30.64 -18.52
CA SER A 48 -37.91 -30.50 -19.93
C SER A 48 -39.09 -31.40 -20.32
N ASN A 49 -39.22 -32.56 -19.67
CA ASN A 49 -40.19 -33.59 -20.02
C ASN A 49 -41.55 -33.34 -19.36
N SER A 50 -41.58 -33.15 -18.04
CA SER A 50 -42.82 -33.05 -17.28
C SER A 50 -43.25 -31.61 -16.97
N LYS A 51 -42.35 -30.63 -17.16
CA LYS A 51 -42.52 -29.24 -16.70
C LYS A 51 -42.77 -29.11 -15.19
N ASP A 52 -42.30 -30.09 -14.43
CA ASP A 52 -42.28 -30.05 -12.96
C ASP A 52 -40.96 -29.47 -12.45
N CYS A 53 -40.98 -28.99 -11.21
CA CYS A 53 -39.79 -28.52 -10.50
C CYS A 53 -39.04 -29.68 -9.85
N VAL A 54 -37.86 -29.99 -10.40
CA VAL A 54 -36.93 -31.00 -9.89
C VAL A 54 -35.85 -30.32 -9.08
N GLN A 55 -35.49 -30.89 -7.93
CA GLN A 55 -34.48 -30.33 -7.05
C GLN A 55 -33.09 -30.41 -7.70
N CYS A 56 -32.28 -29.37 -7.56
CA CYS A 56 -30.87 -29.42 -7.90
C CYS A 56 -30.19 -30.50 -7.03
N ASN A 57 -29.29 -31.31 -7.62
CA ASN A 57 -28.59 -32.36 -6.88
C ASN A 57 -27.65 -31.76 -5.83
N ASN A 58 -26.96 -30.67 -6.18
CA ASN A 58 -26.10 -29.96 -5.25
C ASN A 58 -26.90 -28.97 -4.39
N LEU A 59 -26.89 -29.21 -3.07
CA LEU A 59 -27.59 -28.38 -2.07
C LEU A 59 -27.05 -26.95 -1.97
N HIS A 60 -25.80 -26.70 -2.39
CA HIS A 60 -25.19 -25.37 -2.39
C HIS A 60 -25.59 -24.53 -3.61
N CYS A 61 -26.35 -25.10 -4.55
CA CYS A 61 -26.85 -24.36 -5.69
C CYS A 61 -28.13 -23.61 -5.31
N ARG A 62 -28.13 -22.31 -5.64
CA ARG A 62 -29.31 -21.45 -5.47
C ARG A 62 -30.23 -21.58 -6.68
N THR A 63 -29.66 -21.66 -7.88
CA THR A 63 -30.39 -21.96 -9.12
C THR A 63 -29.55 -22.91 -9.97
N CYS A 64 -30.21 -23.78 -10.74
CA CYS A 64 -29.56 -24.70 -11.64
C CYS A 64 -30.34 -24.80 -12.95
N ASP A 65 -29.65 -25.13 -14.05
CA ASP A 65 -30.25 -25.38 -15.36
C ASP A 65 -30.51 -26.88 -15.58
N LYS A 66 -29.66 -27.72 -14.95
CA LYS A 66 -29.76 -29.18 -14.89
C LYS A 66 -29.36 -29.64 -13.50
N SER A 67 -29.64 -30.91 -13.19
CA SER A 67 -29.33 -31.56 -11.91
C SER A 67 -27.98 -31.16 -11.30
N ASP A 68 -26.90 -31.14 -12.10
CA ASP A 68 -25.52 -30.86 -11.63
C ASP A 68 -24.90 -29.56 -12.17
N VAL A 69 -25.65 -28.74 -12.91
CA VAL A 69 -25.15 -27.51 -13.54
C VAL A 69 -25.80 -26.31 -12.89
N CYS A 70 -25.04 -25.59 -12.07
CA CYS A 70 -25.55 -24.48 -11.29
C CYS A 70 -25.35 -23.15 -12.02
N THR A 71 -26.40 -22.33 -12.00
CA THR A 71 -26.40 -20.99 -12.62
C THR A 71 -26.18 -19.90 -11.57
N SER A 72 -26.36 -20.22 -10.29
CA SER A 72 -25.91 -19.40 -9.16
C SER A 72 -25.75 -20.24 -7.90
N CYS A 73 -24.87 -19.80 -7.01
CA CYS A 73 -24.62 -20.46 -5.74
C CYS A 73 -25.34 -19.78 -4.58
N LYS A 74 -25.59 -20.54 -3.52
CA LYS A 74 -25.96 -19.98 -2.22
C LYS A 74 -24.81 -19.14 -1.69
N SER A 75 -25.12 -18.11 -0.91
CA SER A 75 -24.11 -17.26 -0.28
C SER A 75 -23.09 -18.11 0.48
N GLY A 76 -21.81 -17.78 0.34
CA GLY A 76 -20.72 -18.56 0.93
C GLY A 76 -20.16 -19.66 0.04
N TYR A 77 -20.63 -19.84 -1.20
CA TYR A 77 -20.12 -20.84 -2.13
C TYR A 77 -19.90 -20.30 -3.55
N PHE A 78 -18.96 -20.89 -4.28
CA PHE A 78 -18.63 -20.53 -5.66
C PHE A 78 -18.18 -21.72 -6.53
N GLY A 79 -18.06 -21.46 -7.83
CA GLY A 79 -17.72 -22.40 -8.90
C GLY A 79 -18.95 -22.94 -9.62
N ALA A 80 -18.75 -23.54 -10.80
CA ALA A 80 -19.83 -24.07 -11.65
C ALA A 80 -20.73 -25.10 -10.94
N SER A 81 -20.21 -25.80 -9.94
CA SER A 81 -20.93 -26.75 -9.10
C SER A 81 -21.17 -26.26 -7.67
N CYS A 82 -20.82 -25.02 -7.33
CA CYS A 82 -20.94 -24.48 -5.96
C CYS A 82 -20.25 -25.33 -4.87
N ALA A 83 -19.20 -26.08 -5.23
CA ALA A 83 -18.49 -26.97 -4.32
C ALA A 83 -17.46 -26.23 -3.44
N ASN A 84 -17.03 -25.03 -3.83
CA ASN A 84 -15.98 -24.31 -3.13
C ASN A 84 -16.59 -23.28 -2.17
N PRO A 85 -16.24 -23.29 -0.87
CA PRO A 85 -16.66 -22.24 0.05
C PRO A 85 -15.90 -20.93 -0.23
N CYS A 86 -16.57 -19.78 -0.05
CA CYS A 86 -15.91 -18.47 -0.07
C CYS A 86 -14.83 -18.39 1.02
N GLY A 87 -13.81 -17.56 0.80
CA GLY A 87 -12.75 -17.33 1.79
C GLY A 87 -13.30 -16.83 3.14
N ASN A 88 -12.77 -17.36 4.25
CA ASN A 88 -13.23 -17.03 5.61
C ASN A 88 -13.22 -15.53 5.94
N TRP A 89 -12.34 -14.78 5.27
CA TRP A 89 -12.12 -13.36 5.52
C TRP A 89 -12.77 -12.45 4.48
N CYS A 90 -13.64 -13.00 3.63
CA CYS A 90 -14.57 -12.22 2.83
C CYS A 90 -15.57 -11.49 3.74
N ILE A 91 -15.91 -10.26 3.39
CA ILE A 91 -16.97 -9.49 4.05
C ILE A 91 -18.30 -10.25 3.91
N TYR A 92 -19.02 -10.43 5.02
CA TYR A 92 -20.26 -11.23 5.12
C TYR A 92 -20.17 -12.64 4.51
N SER A 93 -18.97 -13.21 4.40
CA SER A 93 -18.73 -14.50 3.72
C SER A 93 -19.31 -14.54 2.30
N THR A 94 -19.35 -13.40 1.62
CA THR A 94 -19.89 -13.27 0.26
C THR A 94 -18.74 -13.18 -0.74
N CYS A 95 -18.81 -13.98 -1.81
CA CYS A 95 -17.89 -13.94 -2.93
C CYS A 95 -18.65 -14.07 -4.25
N ASP A 96 -18.00 -13.68 -5.35
CA ASP A 96 -18.51 -13.90 -6.69
C ASP A 96 -18.74 -15.40 -6.91
N TRP A 97 -19.94 -15.77 -7.32
CA TRP A 97 -20.36 -17.18 -7.39
C TRP A 97 -19.58 -17.97 -8.44
N ASN A 98 -18.98 -17.33 -9.44
CA ASN A 98 -18.28 -18.02 -10.51
C ASN A 98 -16.77 -18.10 -10.22
N THR A 99 -16.18 -16.97 -9.82
CA THR A 99 -14.74 -16.81 -9.65
C THR A 99 -14.26 -16.98 -8.21
N GLY A 100 -15.15 -16.85 -7.22
CA GLY A 100 -14.80 -16.91 -5.80
C GLY A 100 -14.13 -15.64 -5.26
N GLN A 101 -14.01 -14.58 -6.06
CA GLN A 101 -13.40 -13.33 -5.65
C GLN A 101 -14.29 -12.57 -4.65
N CYS A 102 -13.69 -11.91 -3.66
CA CYS A 102 -14.45 -11.17 -2.67
C CYS A 102 -13.72 -9.94 -2.14
N GLN A 103 -14.46 -9.09 -1.43
CA GLN A 103 -13.88 -7.98 -0.67
C GLN A 103 -13.40 -8.45 0.69
N CYS A 104 -12.15 -8.13 1.04
CA CYS A 104 -11.54 -8.59 2.29
C CYS A 104 -11.89 -7.70 3.48
N LYS A 105 -12.13 -8.33 4.62
CA LYS A 105 -12.13 -7.68 5.94
C LYS A 105 -10.79 -6.98 6.20
N ASP A 106 -10.79 -6.00 7.09
CA ASP A 106 -9.57 -5.32 7.48
C ASP A 106 -8.57 -6.29 8.09
N GLY A 107 -7.29 -6.12 7.73
CA GLY A 107 -6.23 -7.05 8.10
C GLY A 107 -6.05 -8.23 7.15
N PHE A 108 -6.78 -8.33 6.03
CA PHE A 108 -6.59 -9.38 5.02
C PHE A 108 -6.48 -8.83 3.60
N PHE A 109 -5.75 -9.54 2.75
CA PHE A 109 -5.50 -9.19 1.37
C PHE A 109 -5.53 -10.42 0.45
N THR A 110 -5.36 -10.15 -0.85
CA THR A 110 -5.59 -10.99 -2.04
C THR A 110 -7.03 -11.00 -2.52
N VAL A 111 -7.25 -11.46 -3.74
CA VAL A 111 -8.60 -11.60 -4.33
C VAL A 111 -9.48 -12.64 -3.61
N TYR A 112 -8.88 -13.50 -2.78
CA TYR A 112 -9.57 -14.53 -1.99
C TYR A 112 -9.47 -14.32 -0.47
N CYS A 113 -8.83 -13.23 -0.03
CA CYS A 113 -8.66 -12.88 1.39
C CYS A 113 -8.00 -13.99 2.22
N ASN A 114 -7.10 -14.76 1.61
CA ASN A 114 -6.44 -15.90 2.24
C ASN A 114 -5.12 -15.54 2.93
N HIS A 115 -4.68 -14.28 2.84
CA HIS A 115 -3.48 -13.80 3.53
C HIS A 115 -3.81 -12.65 4.47
N ALA A 116 -3.22 -12.69 5.66
CA ALA A 116 -3.29 -11.60 6.62
C ALA A 116 -2.25 -10.52 6.30
N CYS A 117 -2.62 -9.25 6.44
CA CYS A 117 -1.70 -8.13 6.43
C CYS A 117 -0.56 -8.37 7.43
N ALA A 118 0.61 -7.79 7.16
CA ALA A 118 1.71 -7.88 8.10
C ALA A 118 1.35 -7.23 9.44
N ALA A 119 1.75 -7.87 10.54
CA ALA A 119 1.41 -7.43 11.90
C ALA A 119 1.93 -6.03 12.24
N LYS A 120 2.95 -5.57 11.52
CA LYS A 120 3.60 -4.26 11.70
C LYS A 120 3.15 -3.23 10.68
N CYS A 121 1.99 -3.40 10.05
CA CYS A 121 1.40 -2.34 9.24
C CYS A 121 0.89 -1.22 10.15
N GLN A 122 1.22 0.03 9.82
CA GLN A 122 0.69 1.20 10.53
C GLN A 122 -0.78 1.46 10.17
N ASP A 123 -1.12 1.24 8.90
CA ASP A 123 -2.46 1.44 8.33
C ASP A 123 -3.00 0.10 7.78
N VAL A 124 -4.26 0.07 7.33
CA VAL A 124 -4.83 -1.09 6.62
C VAL A 124 -4.00 -1.36 5.36
N CYS A 125 -3.56 -2.60 5.15
CA CYS A 125 -2.79 -2.95 3.97
C CYS A 125 -3.65 -2.94 2.70
N ASP A 126 -3.00 -2.73 1.55
CA ASP A 126 -3.65 -2.82 0.24
C ASP A 126 -4.31 -4.20 0.07
N LYS A 127 -5.60 -4.20 -0.29
CA LYS A 127 -6.43 -5.41 -0.29
C LYS A 127 -6.04 -6.41 -1.38
N THR A 128 -5.28 -6.01 -2.39
CA THR A 128 -4.87 -6.90 -3.48
C THR A 128 -3.45 -7.42 -3.27
N SER A 129 -2.53 -6.52 -2.95
CA SER A 129 -1.09 -6.78 -2.88
C SER A 129 -0.57 -7.02 -1.46
N GLY A 130 -1.30 -6.61 -0.43
CA GLY A 130 -0.88 -6.71 0.98
C GLY A 130 0.18 -5.69 1.38
N VAL A 131 0.55 -4.76 0.48
CA VAL A 131 1.53 -3.71 0.75
C VAL A 131 0.96 -2.71 1.74
N CYS A 132 1.76 -2.25 2.70
CA CYS A 132 1.32 -1.28 3.70
C CYS A 132 2.42 -0.29 4.10
N ARG A 133 2.01 0.81 4.74
CA ARG A 133 2.94 1.78 5.32
C ARG A 133 3.55 1.21 6.60
N CYS A 134 4.86 1.30 6.71
CA CYS A 134 5.59 0.84 7.88
C CYS A 134 5.67 1.93 8.96
N PRO A 135 5.52 1.53 10.24
CA PRO A 135 5.80 2.42 11.36
C PRO A 135 7.30 2.75 11.39
N PRO A 136 7.69 3.79 12.15
CA PRO A 136 9.10 4.10 12.36
C PRO A 136 9.88 2.87 12.81
N ARG A 137 11.12 2.75 12.32
CA ARG A 137 12.04 1.63 12.57
C ARG A 137 11.69 0.31 11.86
N PHE A 138 10.77 0.30 10.89
CA PHE A 138 10.52 -0.86 10.03
C PHE A 138 10.47 -0.46 8.55
N TYR A 139 10.84 -1.37 7.65
CA TYR A 139 10.83 -1.14 6.22
C TYR A 139 10.52 -2.40 5.39
N GLY A 140 10.36 -2.20 4.08
CA GLY A 140 9.97 -3.21 3.10
C GLY A 140 8.46 -3.24 2.85
N LEU A 141 8.04 -3.93 1.79
CA LEU A 141 6.63 -3.97 1.35
C LEU A 141 5.64 -4.46 2.43
N TYR A 142 6.14 -5.29 3.35
CA TYR A 142 5.36 -5.91 4.44
C TYR A 142 5.91 -5.57 5.82
N CYS A 143 6.79 -4.57 5.96
CA CYS A 143 7.28 -4.07 7.26
C CYS A 143 7.90 -5.13 8.18
N ASN A 144 8.39 -6.23 7.61
CA ASN A 144 9.01 -7.33 8.37
C ASN A 144 10.48 -7.05 8.72
N ASN A 145 11.10 -6.06 8.08
CA ASN A 145 12.50 -5.76 8.28
C ASN A 145 12.65 -4.61 9.29
N PRO A 146 13.28 -4.84 10.46
CA PRO A 146 13.62 -3.76 11.35
C PRO A 146 14.72 -2.88 10.75
N CYS A 147 14.63 -1.58 11.00
CA CYS A 147 15.72 -0.65 10.76
C CYS A 147 16.93 -0.98 11.63
N LEU A 148 18.12 -0.69 11.11
CA LEU A 148 19.35 -0.80 11.89
C LEU A 148 19.35 0.21 13.05
N SER A 149 19.86 -0.20 14.21
CA SER A 149 19.74 0.50 15.50
C SER A 149 20.35 1.90 15.57
N ARG A 150 21.12 2.33 14.55
CA ARG A 150 21.74 3.67 14.46
C ARG A 150 21.13 4.57 13.37
N CYS A 151 20.16 4.08 12.60
CA CYS A 151 19.43 4.89 11.62
C CYS A 151 18.14 5.44 12.25
N ALA A 152 17.98 6.76 12.25
CA ALA A 152 16.77 7.40 12.78
C ALA A 152 15.53 7.11 11.92
N GLN A 153 15.71 6.81 10.62
CA GLN A 153 14.66 6.56 9.63
C GLN A 153 15.16 5.53 8.59
N CYS A 154 14.27 4.73 8.00
CA CYS A 154 14.53 3.92 6.80
C CYS A 154 13.46 4.23 5.75
N THR A 155 13.76 4.08 4.46
CA THR A 155 12.76 4.29 3.40
C THR A 155 11.90 3.04 3.22
N THR A 156 10.81 3.13 2.46
CA THR A 156 9.90 1.99 2.19
C THR A 156 10.58 0.80 1.51
N HIS A 157 11.75 0.97 0.88
CA HIS A 157 12.43 -0.05 0.08
C HIS A 157 13.86 -0.40 0.55
N THR A 158 14.49 0.39 1.41
CA THR A 158 15.89 0.19 1.82
C THR A 158 16.10 0.33 3.34
N SER A 159 17.09 -0.39 3.87
CA SER A 159 17.49 -0.43 5.29
C SER A 159 18.15 0.86 5.81
N TYR A 160 18.29 1.87 4.97
CA TYR A 160 19.00 3.12 5.26
C TYR A 160 18.19 4.26 4.67
N SER A 161 18.11 5.40 5.36
CA SER A 161 17.60 6.61 4.71
C SER A 161 18.48 7.83 4.93
N VAL A 162 19.19 7.97 6.05
CA VAL A 162 20.24 8.98 6.22
C VAL A 162 21.18 8.47 7.32
N CYS A 163 22.49 8.38 7.07
CA CYS A 163 23.46 8.17 8.14
C CYS A 163 23.64 9.48 8.92
N PRO A 164 23.86 9.46 10.24
CA PRO A 164 24.30 10.64 10.96
C PRO A 164 25.52 11.27 10.27
N VAL A 165 25.64 12.60 10.31
CA VAL A 165 26.79 13.32 9.73
C VAL A 165 28.09 12.70 10.22
N GLY A 166 29.04 12.47 9.31
CA GLY A 166 30.28 11.77 9.63
C GLY A 166 30.24 10.25 9.45
N PHE A 167 29.12 9.65 9.02
CA PHE A 167 29.00 8.20 8.81
C PHE A 167 28.50 7.85 7.40
N TYR A 168 28.95 6.70 6.88
CA TYR A 168 28.53 6.15 5.60
C TYR A 168 28.50 4.62 5.60
N GLY A 169 28.09 4.04 4.47
CA GLY A 169 28.04 2.61 4.21
C GLY A 169 26.67 2.00 4.54
N ALA A 170 26.47 0.75 4.11
CA ALA A 170 25.18 0.04 4.24
C ALA A 170 24.67 -0.07 5.69
N THR A 171 25.56 0.08 6.68
CA THR A 171 25.26 0.00 8.11
C THR A 171 25.54 1.29 8.89
N CYS A 172 25.96 2.38 8.23
CA CYS A 172 26.34 3.64 8.87
C CYS A 172 27.36 3.48 10.02
N ILE A 173 28.29 2.53 9.90
CA ILE A 173 29.37 2.31 10.89
C ILE A 173 30.72 2.82 10.39
N ALA A 174 30.85 3.07 9.09
CA ALA A 174 32.07 3.61 8.52
C ALA A 174 32.08 5.12 8.71
N TYR A 175 33.22 5.68 9.09
CA TYR A 175 33.37 7.11 9.35
C TYR A 175 33.81 7.81 8.06
N CYS A 176 33.17 8.94 7.75
CA CYS A 176 33.66 9.84 6.71
C CYS A 176 35.11 10.23 7.00
N ASN A 177 35.90 10.40 5.94
CA ASN A 177 37.28 10.85 6.10
C ASN A 177 37.31 12.24 6.77
N THR A 178 38.23 12.45 7.71
CA THR A 178 38.37 13.72 8.45
C THR A 178 38.73 14.90 7.58
N ILE A 179 39.14 14.68 6.32
CA ILE A 179 39.39 15.73 5.33
C ILE A 179 38.11 16.28 4.67
N CYS A 180 36.94 15.67 4.92
CA CYS A 180 35.67 16.22 4.45
C CYS A 180 35.39 17.51 5.24
N SER A 181 35.30 18.65 4.55
CA SER A 181 35.25 20.00 5.16
C SER A 181 34.07 20.28 6.10
N ASP A 182 33.04 19.43 6.06
CA ASP A 182 31.87 19.47 6.97
C ASP A 182 31.58 18.10 7.61
N GLY A 183 32.54 17.16 7.55
CA GLY A 183 32.30 15.76 7.93
C GLY A 183 31.27 15.04 7.05
N SER A 184 30.82 15.66 5.96
CA SER A 184 29.85 15.10 5.02
C SER A 184 30.53 14.32 3.90
N CYS A 185 30.09 13.07 3.70
CA CYS A 185 30.55 12.21 2.62
C CYS A 185 29.38 11.42 2.02
N ASP A 186 29.54 10.98 0.78
CA ASP A 186 28.54 10.18 0.08
C ASP A 186 28.18 8.91 0.88
N ILE A 187 26.89 8.67 1.07
CA ILE A 187 26.36 7.64 1.96
C ILE A 187 26.73 6.21 1.53
N HIS A 188 27.05 5.99 0.25
CA HIS A 188 27.38 4.67 -0.29
C HIS A 188 28.88 4.42 -0.38
N THR A 189 29.62 5.43 -0.79
CA THR A 189 31.03 5.33 -1.17
C THR A 189 31.97 5.91 -0.12
N GLY A 190 31.47 6.79 0.76
CA GLY A 190 32.28 7.49 1.76
C GLY A 190 33.18 8.57 1.19
N LYS A 191 33.03 8.89 -0.10
CA LYS A 191 33.79 9.96 -0.76
C LYS A 191 33.23 11.31 -0.35
N CYS A 192 34.09 12.24 0.04
CA CYS A 192 33.65 13.61 0.29
C CYS A 192 33.19 14.23 -1.03
N GLU A 193 32.12 15.02 -1.00
CA GLU A 193 31.72 15.83 -2.16
C GLU A 193 32.70 17.01 -2.37
N LYS A 194 33.42 17.40 -1.30
CA LYS A 194 34.54 18.35 -1.32
C LYS A 194 35.68 17.86 -0.42
N THR A 195 36.87 17.76 -0.99
CA THR A 195 38.13 17.38 -0.35
C THR A 195 39.04 18.61 -0.38
N CYS A 196 39.23 19.27 0.76
CA CYS A 196 40.16 20.41 0.85
C CYS A 196 41.54 19.96 1.33
N PRO A 197 42.64 20.57 0.84
CA PRO A 197 43.97 20.35 1.39
C PRO A 197 44.05 20.68 2.89
N VAL A 198 44.99 20.03 3.58
CA VAL A 198 45.21 20.22 5.02
C VAL A 198 45.58 21.68 5.30
N LYS A 199 45.03 22.29 6.37
CA LYS A 199 45.21 23.71 6.74
C LYS A 199 44.51 24.72 5.82
N CYS A 200 43.62 24.26 4.94
CA CYS A 200 42.70 25.12 4.20
C CYS A 200 41.38 25.26 4.95
N GLU A 201 40.96 26.50 5.20
CA GLU A 201 39.63 26.79 5.76
C GLU A 201 38.56 26.68 4.67
N ASN A 202 38.89 27.10 3.45
CA ASN A 202 38.03 26.95 2.27
C ASN A 202 38.86 26.60 1.03
N CYS A 203 38.29 25.83 0.11
CA CYS A 203 38.95 25.43 -1.14
C CYS A 203 37.98 25.42 -2.33
N VAL A 204 38.54 25.57 -3.53
CA VAL A 204 37.84 25.35 -4.80
C VAL A 204 37.80 23.86 -5.11
N ASP A 205 38.92 23.17 -4.89
CA ASP A 205 39.12 21.74 -5.13
C ASP A 205 40.31 21.20 -4.29
N GLU A 206 40.68 19.94 -4.53
CA GLU A 206 41.80 19.23 -3.89
C GLU A 206 43.17 19.87 -4.07
N SER A 207 43.31 20.87 -4.95
CA SER A 207 44.57 21.48 -5.33
C SER A 207 44.66 22.96 -4.99
N LYS A 208 43.52 23.63 -4.73
CA LYS A 208 43.45 25.08 -4.62
C LYS A 208 42.58 25.55 -3.46
N CYS A 209 43.23 26.19 -2.51
CA CYS A 209 42.60 26.82 -1.36
C CYS A 209 42.23 28.28 -1.64
N THR A 210 41.10 28.71 -1.10
CA THR A 210 40.63 30.10 -1.16
C THR A 210 40.88 30.84 0.16
N SER A 211 41.14 30.11 1.24
CA SER A 211 41.59 30.65 2.53
C SER A 211 42.35 29.58 3.32
N CYS A 212 43.34 30.02 4.09
CA CYS A 212 44.16 29.17 4.94
C CYS A 212 43.87 29.43 6.41
N VAL A 213 44.11 28.42 7.25
CA VAL A 213 44.19 28.59 8.70
C VAL A 213 45.26 29.64 9.01
N ARG A 214 44.96 30.49 9.99
CA ARG A 214 45.85 31.60 10.41
C ARG A 214 47.30 31.13 10.60
N GLY A 215 48.23 31.81 9.96
CA GLY A 215 49.66 31.47 9.98
C GLY A 215 50.12 30.62 8.80
N TYR A 216 49.24 30.30 7.84
CA TYR A 216 49.59 29.60 6.61
C TYR A 216 49.16 30.37 5.36
N TYR A 217 49.88 30.17 4.26
CA TYR A 217 49.58 30.71 2.94
C TYR A 217 50.05 29.77 1.82
N GLY A 218 49.75 30.16 0.58
CA GLY A 218 49.98 29.40 -0.64
C GLY A 218 48.69 28.72 -1.14
N THR A 219 48.70 28.32 -2.41
CA THR A 219 47.55 27.68 -3.08
C THR A 219 47.10 26.38 -2.40
N GLN A 220 47.93 25.78 -1.55
CA GLN A 220 47.61 24.60 -0.75
C GLN A 220 47.87 24.81 0.76
N CYS A 221 48.04 26.06 1.20
CA CYS A 221 48.33 26.40 2.61
C CYS A 221 49.55 25.66 3.21
N GLY A 222 50.52 25.30 2.37
CA GLY A 222 51.73 24.57 2.76
C GLY A 222 52.85 25.46 3.30
N GLN A 223 52.76 26.78 3.09
CA GLN A 223 53.78 27.72 3.53
C GLN A 223 53.32 28.42 4.81
N THR A 224 54.23 28.72 5.72
CA THR A 224 53.94 29.41 6.99
C THR A 224 54.17 30.91 6.84
N CYS A 225 53.24 31.72 7.32
CA CYS A 225 53.46 33.16 7.47
C CYS A 225 54.70 33.43 8.32
N HIS A 226 55.33 34.58 8.09
CA HIS A 226 56.42 35.03 8.95
C HIS A 226 55.93 35.21 10.39
N VAL A 227 56.76 34.87 11.38
CA VAL A 227 56.39 34.87 12.81
C VAL A 227 55.98 36.24 13.35
N ASN A 228 56.38 37.32 12.66
CA ASN A 228 56.06 38.71 13.03
C ASN A 228 54.75 39.23 12.39
N CYS A 229 53.98 38.38 11.69
CA CYS A 229 52.68 38.76 11.15
C CYS A 229 51.60 38.70 12.25
N GLN A 230 51.09 39.85 12.70
CA GLN A 230 50.13 39.94 13.80
C GLN A 230 48.72 39.47 13.40
N GLN A 231 48.33 39.65 12.14
CA GLN A 231 46.99 39.28 11.64
C GLN A 231 47.01 38.17 10.58
N GLY A 232 48.13 37.44 10.46
CA GLY A 232 48.34 36.48 9.37
C GLY A 232 48.86 37.15 8.11
N CYS A 233 48.88 36.41 7.00
CA CYS A 233 49.48 36.85 5.75
C CYS A 233 48.58 36.58 4.54
N TYR A 234 48.77 37.36 3.47
CA TYR A 234 48.02 37.26 2.22
C TYR A 234 48.23 35.88 1.57
N LEU A 235 47.11 35.24 1.19
CA LEU A 235 47.05 33.87 0.69
C LEU A 235 48.07 33.54 -0.42
N ASN A 236 48.23 34.40 -1.41
CA ASN A 236 49.05 34.08 -2.59
C ASN A 236 50.50 34.54 -2.48
N THR A 237 50.77 35.49 -1.60
CA THR A 237 52.04 36.23 -1.58
C THR A 237 52.81 36.02 -0.28
N GLY A 238 52.16 35.61 0.81
CA GLY A 238 52.80 35.41 2.12
C GLY A 238 53.12 36.70 2.87
N GLU A 239 52.72 37.83 2.30
CA GLU A 239 52.93 39.16 2.85
C GLU A 239 52.06 39.36 4.09
N CYS A 240 52.59 39.89 5.20
CA CYS A 240 51.79 40.12 6.39
C CYS A 240 50.67 41.16 6.13
N HIS A 241 49.48 40.91 6.66
CA HIS A 241 48.43 41.95 6.71
C HIS A 241 48.84 43.12 7.61
N ASP A 242 49.54 42.80 8.71
CA ASP A 242 50.09 43.76 9.65
C ASP A 242 51.34 43.14 10.30
N CYS A 243 52.39 43.96 10.46
CA CYS A 243 53.68 43.55 11.03
C CYS A 243 53.83 44.19 12.41
N ASP A 244 54.50 43.50 13.34
CA ASP A 244 54.88 44.14 14.61
C ASP A 244 55.67 45.44 14.36
N ASN A 245 55.28 46.48 15.11
CA ASN A 245 55.84 47.84 15.03
C ASN A 245 57.37 47.82 15.18
N GLY A 246 58.08 47.85 14.04
CA GLY A 246 59.54 47.88 14.00
C GLY A 246 60.20 47.30 12.74
N LEU A 247 59.46 46.60 11.86
CA LEU A 247 60.03 46.04 10.62
C LEU A 247 59.19 46.46 9.39
N VAL A 248 59.76 47.37 8.59
CA VAL A 248 59.25 47.74 7.27
C VAL A 248 59.84 46.86 6.17
N TRP A 249 59.09 46.76 5.07
CA TRP A 249 59.16 45.88 3.90
C TRP A 249 60.46 45.86 3.06
N TRP A 250 61.65 45.86 3.65
CA TRP A 250 62.90 45.68 2.89
C TRP A 250 63.98 44.97 3.70
N VAL A 251 64.26 43.71 3.37
CA VAL A 251 65.64 43.20 3.27
C VAL A 251 65.69 42.12 2.17
N LEU A 252 66.34 42.49 1.06
CA LEU A 252 66.98 41.71 -0.02
C LEU A 252 66.32 40.39 -0.50
#